data_AF-A0A4R8TTI9-F1
#
_entry.id   AF-A0A4R8TTI9-F1
#
_cell.length_a   1.000
_cell.length_b   1.000
_cell.length_c   1.000
_cell.angle_alpha   90.00
_cell.angle_beta   90.00
_cell.angle_gamma   90.00
#
_symmetry.space_group_name_H-M   'P 1'
#
loop_
_entity.id
_entity.type
_entity.pdbx_description
1 polymer ?
#
loop_
_entity_poly.entity_id
_entity_poly.type
_entity_poly.pdbx_seq_one_letter_code
_entity_poly.pdbx_strand_id
1 'polypeptide(L)'
;MSSINQCGALQTIVKTQNLDCESVAQRWMERYDELTLRVNRESPDSPPPGLATSENGGISSSHADEQREAFSRIAHHLAVILALWDHRHSNPTPPQREDIERYIFSFPLFCIKTFLDMITSGDSRAFLVLYHFYRTSRLLLGQERCWWASKRLEVMEALIGEELGRRDVALAL
;
A
#
# COMPACT_ATOMS: atom_id res chain seq x y z
N MET A 1 4.07 -5.77 26.75
CA MET A 1 3.38 -5.75 25.44
C MET A 1 4.23 -6.54 24.47
N SER A 2 3.83 -7.77 24.17
CA SER A 2 4.60 -8.67 23.30
C SER A 2 4.70 -8.07 21.91
N SER A 3 5.94 -7.80 21.49
CA SER A 3 6.28 -7.52 20.10
C SER A 3 5.77 -8.69 19.27
N ILE A 4 4.73 -8.47 18.48
CA ILE A 4 4.30 -9.41 17.45
C ILE A 4 5.52 -9.56 16.55
N ASN A 5 6.16 -10.74 16.62
CA ASN A 5 7.31 -11.10 15.80
C ASN A 5 7.00 -10.68 14.36
N GLN A 6 7.63 -9.59 13.93
CA GLN A 6 7.62 -9.15 12.55
C GLN A 6 8.01 -10.36 11.69
N CYS A 7 7.41 -10.49 10.53
CA CYS A 7 7.82 -11.48 9.53
C CYS A 7 9.21 -11.10 8.99
N GLY A 8 10.23 -11.20 9.85
CA GLY A 8 11.59 -10.70 9.64
C GLY A 8 12.35 -11.55 8.64
N ALA A 9 11.89 -12.76 8.31
CA ALA A 9 12.52 -13.62 7.31
C ALA A 9 12.58 -12.92 5.94
N LEU A 10 11.46 -12.38 5.42
CA LEU A 10 11.48 -11.70 4.12
C LEU A 10 12.17 -10.33 4.18
N GLN A 11 12.08 -9.59 5.29
CA GLN A 11 12.83 -8.33 5.43
C GLN A 11 14.34 -8.56 5.50
N THR A 12 14.78 -9.64 6.15
CA THR A 12 16.18 -10.07 6.15
C THR A 12 16.60 -10.49 4.75
N ILE A 13 15.78 -11.27 4.04
CA ILE A 13 16.06 -11.69 2.65
C ILE A 13 16.19 -10.48 1.72
N VAL A 14 15.26 -9.53 1.79
CA VAL A 14 15.30 -8.25 1.07
C VAL A 14 16.60 -7.50 1.35
N LYS A 15 16.99 -7.37 2.62
CA LYS A 15 18.22 -6.69 3.04
C LYS A 15 19.48 -7.42 2.55
N THR A 16 19.52 -8.75 2.67
CA THR A 16 20.65 -9.57 2.23
C THR A 16 20.81 -9.56 0.71
N GLN A 17 19.70 -9.41 -0.02
CA GLN A 17 19.68 -9.42 -1.49
C GLN A 17 19.74 -8.04 -2.12
N ASN A 18 19.89 -6.98 -1.29
CA ASN A 18 19.97 -5.60 -1.72
C ASN A 18 18.82 -5.19 -2.66
N LEU A 19 17.60 -5.67 -2.36
CA LEU A 19 16.42 -5.29 -3.14
C LEU A 19 16.06 -3.84 -2.82
N ASP A 20 15.82 -3.03 -3.87
CA ASP A 20 15.60 -1.58 -3.78
C ASP A 20 14.18 -1.22 -3.30
N CYS A 21 13.81 -1.70 -2.11
CA CYS A 21 12.51 -1.44 -1.51
C CYS A 21 12.31 0.04 -1.12
N GLU A 22 13.40 0.74 -0.77
CA GLU A 22 13.35 2.16 -0.39
C GLU A 22 12.93 3.03 -1.58
N SER A 23 13.56 2.88 -2.74
CA SER A 23 13.16 3.66 -3.91
C SER A 23 11.78 3.28 -4.41
N VAL A 24 11.37 2.02 -4.28
CA VAL A 24 9.99 1.60 -4.60
C VAL A 24 9.00 2.28 -3.64
N ALA A 25 9.24 2.26 -2.33
CA ALA A 25 8.40 2.94 -1.35
C ALA A 25 8.35 4.46 -1.58
N GLN A 26 9.46 5.08 -1.99
CA GLN A 26 9.52 6.49 -2.32
C GLN A 26 8.61 6.85 -3.51
N ARG A 27 8.59 6.05 -4.58
CA ARG A 27 7.66 6.28 -5.72
C ARG A 27 6.20 6.19 -5.27
N TRP A 28 5.90 5.32 -4.31
CA TRP A 28 4.56 5.24 -3.71
C TRP A 28 4.21 6.49 -2.89
N MET A 29 5.17 7.08 -2.19
CA MET A 29 4.96 8.36 -1.49
C MET A 29 4.72 9.52 -2.46
N GLU A 30 5.46 9.56 -3.57
CA GLU A 30 5.23 10.55 -4.64
C GLU A 30 3.81 10.42 -5.21
N ARG A 31 3.36 9.18 -5.44
CA ARG A 31 2.00 8.90 -5.89
C ARG A 31 0.94 9.29 -4.87
N TYR A 32 1.20 9.08 -3.58
CA TYR A 32 0.33 9.54 -2.49
C TYR A 32 0.19 11.07 -2.48
N ASP A 33 1.31 11.79 -2.60
CA ASP A 33 1.34 13.24 -2.59
C ASP A 33 0.59 13.80 -3.82
N GLU A 34 0.76 13.19 -5.00
CA GLU A 34 0.01 13.55 -6.22
C GLU A 34 -1.51 13.38 -6.06
N LEU A 35 -1.96 12.23 -5.55
CA LEU A 35 -3.40 11.98 -5.35
C LEU A 35 -4.00 12.90 -4.28
N THR A 36 -3.23 13.22 -3.25
CA THR A 36 -3.67 14.17 -2.20
C THR A 36 -3.88 15.57 -2.78
N LEU A 37 -3.02 16.03 -3.70
CA LEU A 37 -3.20 17.30 -4.39
C LEU A 37 -4.44 17.34 -5.29
N ARG A 38 -4.80 16.20 -5.93
CA ARG A 38 -6.02 16.11 -6.74
C ARG A 38 -7.28 16.25 -5.89
N VAL A 39 -7.36 15.51 -4.77
CA VAL A 39 -8.48 15.56 -3.83
C VAL A 39 -8.70 16.99 -3.32
N ASN A 40 -7.62 17.71 -2.98
CA ASN A 40 -7.72 19.09 -2.50
C ASN A 40 -8.23 20.07 -3.58
N ARG A 41 -7.96 19.83 -4.86
CA ARG A 41 -8.42 20.70 -5.97
C ARG A 41 -9.90 20.49 -6.31
N GLU A 42 -10.42 19.30 -6.09
CA GLU A 42 -11.81 18.95 -6.39
C GLU A 42 -12.77 19.35 -5.26
N SER A 43 -12.25 19.76 -4.10
CA SER A 43 -13.05 20.18 -2.95
C SER A 43 -13.70 21.56 -3.20
N PRO A 44 -15.05 21.67 -3.27
CA PRO A 44 -15.76 22.90 -3.66
C PRO A 44 -15.58 24.10 -2.72
N ASP A 45 -15.11 23.87 -1.48
CA ASP A 45 -15.02 24.87 -0.42
C ASP A 45 -13.66 25.60 -0.37
N SER A 46 -12.82 25.47 -1.40
CA SER A 46 -11.54 26.18 -1.44
C SER A 46 -11.75 27.70 -1.58
N PRO A 47 -11.39 28.53 -0.58
CA PRO A 47 -11.56 29.97 -0.66
C PRO A 47 -10.61 30.55 -1.73
N PRO A 48 -11.01 31.62 -2.44
CA PRO A 48 -10.14 32.29 -3.39
C PRO A 48 -8.85 32.77 -2.70
N PRO A 49 -7.71 32.79 -3.43
CA PRO A 49 -6.43 33.17 -2.86
C PRO A 49 -6.47 34.64 -2.44
N GLY A 50 -6.68 34.90 -1.14
CA GLY A 50 -6.72 36.27 -0.63
C GLY A 50 -7.24 36.51 0.79
N LEU A 51 -7.91 35.56 1.45
CA LEU A 51 -8.33 35.72 2.84
C LEU A 51 -7.92 34.54 3.72
N ALA A 52 -6.72 34.63 4.28
CA ALA A 52 -6.34 33.83 5.43
C ALA A 52 -6.94 34.46 6.70
N THR A 53 -7.98 33.85 7.26
CA THR A 53 -8.25 33.96 8.70
C THR A 53 -8.01 32.58 9.31
N SER A 54 -6.83 32.48 9.89
CA SER A 54 -6.24 31.34 10.56
C SER A 54 -6.79 31.25 11.97
N GLU A 55 -7.64 30.26 12.29
CA GLU A 55 -7.78 29.70 13.66
C GLU A 55 -8.14 28.20 13.75
N ASN A 56 -8.41 27.47 12.63
CA ASN A 56 -8.75 26.02 12.66
C ASN A 56 -7.68 25.06 12.08
N GLY A 57 -6.47 25.55 11.77
CA GLY A 57 -5.46 24.80 11.00
C GLY A 57 -4.77 23.61 11.69
N GLY A 58 -4.86 23.49 13.02
CA GLY A 58 -4.08 22.51 13.78
C GLY A 58 -4.58 21.05 13.67
N ILE A 59 -5.89 20.84 13.62
CA ILE A 59 -6.49 19.49 13.63
C ILE A 59 -6.37 18.83 12.24
N SER A 60 -6.52 19.62 11.17
CA SER A 60 -6.45 19.11 9.79
C SER A 60 -5.02 18.73 9.38
N SER A 61 -4.00 19.45 9.86
CA SER A 61 -2.59 19.12 9.59
C SER A 61 -2.19 17.80 10.25
N SER A 62 -2.51 17.65 11.54
CA SER A 62 -2.17 16.44 12.31
C SER A 62 -2.75 15.17 11.69
N HIS A 63 -4.01 15.22 11.26
CA HIS A 63 -4.65 14.06 10.65
C HIS A 63 -4.06 13.72 9.27
N ALA A 64 -3.70 14.73 8.47
CA ALA A 64 -3.03 14.50 7.18
C ALA A 64 -1.64 13.89 7.36
N ASP A 65 -0.89 14.32 8.38
CA ASP A 65 0.41 13.76 8.74
C ASP A 65 0.27 12.31 9.21
N GLU A 66 -0.75 11.99 10.01
CA GLU A 66 -1.05 10.61 10.43
C GLU A 66 -1.40 9.71 9.26
N GLN A 67 -2.22 10.20 8.31
CA GLN A 67 -2.56 9.44 7.09
C GLN A 67 -1.33 9.18 6.24
N ARG A 68 -0.46 10.19 6.07
CA ARG A 68 0.77 10.08 5.29
C ARG A 68 1.74 9.08 5.91
N GLU A 69 1.89 9.11 7.23
CA GLU A 69 2.73 8.17 7.97
C GLU A 69 2.15 6.74 7.92
N ALA A 70 0.84 6.59 8.12
CA ALA A 70 0.17 5.30 8.02
C ALA A 70 0.32 4.71 6.62
N PHE A 71 0.14 5.52 5.58
CA PHE A 71 0.36 5.12 4.19
C PHE A 71 1.81 4.72 3.95
N SER A 72 2.79 5.53 4.37
CA SER A 72 4.22 5.26 4.23
C SER A 72 4.56 3.87 4.76
N ARG A 73 4.10 3.53 5.97
CA ARG A 73 4.34 2.22 6.57
C ARG A 73 3.82 1.08 5.71
N ILE A 74 2.61 1.19 5.15
CA ILE A 74 2.07 0.15 4.27
C ILE A 74 2.79 0.12 2.92
N ALA A 75 3.19 1.27 2.37
CA ALA A 75 3.97 1.36 1.15
C ALA A 75 5.30 0.59 1.25
N HIS A 76 5.98 0.65 2.41
CA HIS A 76 7.18 -0.14 2.65
C HIS A 76 6.90 -1.65 2.67
N HIS A 77 5.77 -2.07 3.25
CA HIS A 77 5.36 -3.48 3.21
C HIS A 77 5.02 -3.95 1.79
N LEU A 78 4.37 -3.08 1.01
CA LEU A 78 4.06 -3.36 -0.38
C LEU A 78 5.33 -3.42 -1.24
N ALA A 79 6.31 -2.54 -0.99
CA ALA A 79 7.57 -2.50 -1.71
C ALA A 79 8.34 -3.82 -1.62
N VAL A 80 8.26 -4.52 -0.48
CA VAL A 80 8.82 -5.88 -0.34
C VAL A 80 8.15 -6.86 -1.31
N ILE A 81 6.82 -6.86 -1.37
CA ILE A 81 6.06 -7.78 -2.24
C ILE A 81 6.35 -7.49 -3.72
N LEU A 82 6.41 -6.20 -4.09
CA LEU A 82 6.76 -5.78 -5.44
C LEU A 82 8.19 -6.20 -5.82
N ALA A 83 9.17 -5.95 -4.95
CA ALA A 83 10.55 -6.33 -5.20
C ALA A 83 10.72 -7.85 -5.34
N LEU A 84 10.02 -8.64 -4.51
CA LEU A 84 10.02 -10.10 -4.63
C LEU A 84 9.49 -10.57 -5.98
N TRP A 85 8.44 -9.92 -6.49
CA TRP A 85 7.90 -10.23 -7.80
C TRP A 85 8.87 -9.83 -8.91
N ASP A 86 9.42 -8.62 -8.89
CA ASP A 86 10.32 -8.12 -9.93
C ASP A 86 11.59 -8.95 -10.05
N HIS A 87 12.16 -9.37 -8.92
CA HIS A 87 13.40 -10.14 -8.87
C HIS A 87 13.21 -11.66 -8.90
N ARG A 88 11.98 -12.18 -9.06
CA ARG A 88 11.67 -13.62 -8.98
C ARG A 88 12.51 -14.54 -9.87
N HIS A 89 12.98 -14.03 -11.01
CA HIS A 89 13.83 -14.78 -11.96
C HIS A 89 15.32 -14.49 -11.83
N SER A 90 15.69 -13.31 -11.29
CA SER A 90 17.08 -12.87 -11.17
C SER A 90 17.68 -13.18 -9.80
N ASN A 91 16.84 -13.53 -8.82
CA ASN A 91 17.26 -13.75 -7.45
C ASN A 91 18.02 -15.08 -7.32
N PRO A 92 19.32 -15.06 -6.95
CA PRO A 92 20.12 -16.28 -6.81
C PRO A 92 19.69 -17.14 -5.60
N THR A 93 18.97 -16.55 -4.64
CA THR A 93 18.51 -17.21 -3.41
C THR A 93 17.02 -16.93 -3.18
N PRO A 94 16.11 -17.45 -4.03
CA PRO A 94 14.69 -17.15 -3.91
C PRO A 94 14.16 -17.51 -2.51
N PRO A 95 13.29 -16.67 -1.92
CA PRO A 95 12.70 -16.96 -0.61
C PRO A 95 11.91 -18.27 -0.65
N GLN A 96 11.84 -18.94 0.50
CA GLN A 96 10.98 -20.11 0.63
C GLN A 96 9.52 -19.69 0.48
N ARG A 97 8.72 -20.59 -0.10
CA ARG A 97 7.30 -20.34 -0.35
C ARG A 97 6.54 -20.03 0.94
N GLU A 98 6.86 -20.73 2.03
CA GLU A 98 6.26 -20.57 3.35
C GLU A 98 6.50 -19.16 3.91
N ASP A 99 7.64 -18.54 3.58
CA ASP A 99 7.95 -17.17 4.00
C ASP A 99 7.12 -16.16 3.19
N ILE A 100 6.98 -16.37 1.87
CA ILE A 100 6.10 -15.58 1.00
C ILE A 100 4.66 -15.64 1.50
N GLU A 101 4.15 -16.85 1.74
CA GLU A 101 2.80 -17.10 2.26
C GLU A 101 2.59 -16.39 3.61
N ARG A 102 3.51 -16.56 4.56
CA ARG A 102 3.42 -15.92 5.88
C ARG A 102 3.38 -14.40 5.77
N TYR A 103 4.20 -13.80 4.90
CA TYR A 103 4.22 -12.36 4.73
C TYR A 103 2.94 -11.82 4.11
N ILE A 104 2.45 -12.46 3.04
CA ILE A 104 1.20 -12.08 2.36
C ILE A 104 0.01 -12.22 3.32
N PHE A 105 -0.08 -13.32 4.07
CA PHE A 105 -1.17 -13.53 5.03
C PHE A 105 -1.08 -12.63 6.26
N SER A 106 0.12 -12.11 6.57
CA SER A 106 0.31 -11.13 7.64
C SER A 106 0.03 -9.70 7.19
N PHE A 107 0.05 -9.40 5.89
CA PHE A 107 -0.11 -8.04 5.38
C PHE A 107 -1.36 -7.30 5.91
N PRO A 108 -2.56 -7.94 5.96
CA PRO A 108 -3.75 -7.30 6.53
C PRO A 108 -3.59 -6.89 7.99
N LEU A 109 -2.73 -7.56 8.76
CA LEU A 109 -2.47 -7.23 10.17
C LEU A 109 -1.71 -5.90 10.32
N PHE A 110 -1.07 -5.41 9.26
CA PHE A 110 -0.44 -4.09 9.24
C PHE A 110 -1.45 -2.96 8.93
N CYS A 111 -2.56 -3.28 8.27
CA CYS A 111 -3.60 -2.34 7.85
C CYS A 111 -4.55 -1.98 9.02
N ILE A 112 -4.03 -1.31 10.05
CA ILE A 112 -4.76 -0.97 11.29
C ILE A 112 -4.84 0.54 11.50
N LYS A 113 -5.70 0.97 12.44
CA LYS A 113 -5.85 2.38 12.88
C LYS A 113 -6.12 3.29 11.67
N THR A 114 -5.38 4.39 11.55
CA THR A 114 -5.52 5.40 10.50
C THR A 114 -5.57 4.80 9.09
N PHE A 115 -4.79 3.75 8.79
CA PHE A 115 -4.86 3.13 7.46
C PHE A 115 -6.17 2.36 7.24
N LEU A 116 -6.71 1.72 8.29
CA LEU A 116 -8.03 1.09 8.24
C LEU A 116 -9.14 2.15 8.06
N ASP A 117 -8.99 3.30 8.70
CA ASP A 117 -9.92 4.44 8.54
C ASP A 117 -9.89 4.96 7.09
N MET A 118 -8.70 5.01 6.47
CA MET A 118 -8.58 5.32 5.03
C MET A 118 -9.29 4.28 4.17
N ILE A 119 -9.14 2.98 4.45
CA ILE A 119 -9.83 1.91 3.68
C ILE A 119 -11.34 2.05 3.82
N THR A 120 -11.84 2.22 5.04
CA THR A 120 -13.28 2.25 5.33
C THR A 120 -13.97 3.53 4.87
N SER A 121 -13.25 4.65 4.83
CA SER A 121 -13.72 5.89 4.18
C SER A 121 -13.65 5.84 2.66
N GLY A 122 -13.16 4.73 2.10
CA GLY A 122 -13.02 4.55 0.66
C GLY A 122 -11.97 5.47 0.06
N ASP A 123 -10.85 5.71 0.74
CA ASP A 123 -9.77 6.55 0.25
C ASP A 123 -9.07 5.92 -0.97
N SER A 124 -9.03 6.64 -2.10
CA SER A 124 -8.41 6.18 -3.34
C SER A 124 -6.93 5.83 -3.18
N ARG A 125 -6.21 6.51 -2.29
CA ARG A 125 -4.78 6.28 -2.01
C ARG A 125 -4.61 4.91 -1.38
N ALA A 126 -5.41 4.60 -0.35
CA ALA A 126 -5.38 3.29 0.30
C ALA A 126 -5.80 2.17 -0.67
N PHE A 127 -6.82 2.41 -1.49
CA PHE A 127 -7.27 1.45 -2.50
C PHE A 127 -6.20 1.15 -3.55
N LEU A 128 -5.43 2.15 -3.98
CA LEU A 128 -4.34 1.92 -4.94
C LEU A 128 -3.28 0.97 -4.36
N VAL A 129 -2.86 1.18 -3.11
CA VAL A 129 -1.92 0.27 -2.41
C VAL A 129 -2.49 -1.14 -2.31
N LEU A 130 -3.76 -1.26 -1.92
CA LEU A 130 -4.42 -2.56 -1.82
C LEU A 130 -4.55 -3.26 -3.18
N TYR A 131 -4.86 -2.54 -4.26
CA TYR A 131 -4.91 -3.09 -5.61
C TYR A 131 -3.58 -3.77 -5.98
N HIS A 132 -2.47 -3.07 -5.80
CA HIS A 132 -1.14 -3.62 -6.12
C HIS A 132 -0.74 -4.75 -5.17
N PHE A 133 -1.13 -4.68 -3.90
CA PHE A 133 -0.98 -5.80 -2.96
C PHE A 133 -1.71 -7.04 -3.46
N TYR A 134 -3.01 -6.95 -3.78
CA TYR A 134 -3.82 -8.08 -4.22
C TYR A 134 -3.29 -8.70 -5.51
N ARG A 135 -3.00 -7.85 -6.50
CA ARG A 135 -2.43 -8.27 -7.79
C ARG A 135 -1.11 -9.00 -7.62
N THR A 136 -0.15 -8.39 -6.94
CA THR A 136 1.22 -8.95 -6.84
C THR A 136 1.24 -10.19 -5.96
N SER A 137 0.46 -10.20 -4.89
CA SER A 137 0.33 -11.37 -4.02
C SER A 137 -0.27 -12.57 -4.75
N ARG A 138 -1.27 -12.35 -5.62
CA ARG A 138 -1.87 -13.41 -6.44
C ARG A 138 -0.83 -14.05 -7.36
N LEU A 139 0.00 -13.20 -7.97
CA LEU A 139 1.07 -13.63 -8.86
C LEU A 139 2.17 -14.42 -8.12
N LEU A 140 2.50 -14.03 -6.89
CA LEU A 140 3.50 -14.73 -6.07
C LEU A 140 3.01 -16.06 -5.49
N LEU A 141 1.75 -16.13 -5.04
CA LEU A 141 1.21 -17.35 -4.42
C LEU A 141 0.93 -18.46 -5.44
N GLY A 142 0.47 -18.12 -6.65
CA GLY A 142 0.00 -19.12 -7.61
C GLY A 142 -1.27 -19.84 -7.15
N GLN A 143 -1.81 -20.75 -7.98
CA GLN A 143 -3.16 -21.30 -7.75
C GLN A 143 -3.22 -22.64 -7.00
N GLU A 144 -2.17 -23.47 -7.03
CA GLU A 144 -2.28 -24.88 -6.62
C GLU A 144 -2.44 -25.08 -5.11
N ARG A 145 -1.52 -24.53 -4.30
CA ARG A 145 -1.50 -24.76 -2.84
C ARG A 145 -2.39 -23.78 -2.06
N CYS A 146 -2.54 -22.56 -2.57
CA CYS A 146 -3.24 -21.47 -1.92
C CYS A 146 -4.49 -21.03 -2.69
N TRP A 147 -5.22 -21.97 -3.30
CA TRP A 147 -6.36 -21.68 -4.19
C TRP A 147 -7.37 -20.69 -3.59
N TRP A 148 -7.69 -20.84 -2.29
CA TRP A 148 -8.65 -19.98 -1.59
C TRP A 148 -8.14 -18.55 -1.46
N ALA A 149 -6.85 -18.39 -1.17
CA ALA A 149 -6.22 -17.09 -1.05
C ALA A 149 -6.14 -16.44 -2.43
N SER A 150 -5.65 -17.18 -3.42
CA SER A 150 -5.55 -16.70 -4.80
C SER A 150 -6.90 -16.29 -5.36
N LYS A 151 -7.98 -17.01 -5.04
CA LYS A 151 -9.34 -16.60 -5.43
C LYS A 151 -9.78 -15.31 -4.75
N ARG A 152 -9.52 -15.18 -3.44
CA ARG A 152 -9.83 -13.94 -2.70
C ARG A 152 -9.04 -12.75 -3.24
N LEU A 153 -7.74 -12.93 -3.52
CA LEU A 153 -6.88 -11.88 -4.06
C LEU A 153 -7.37 -11.45 -5.46
N GLU A 154 -7.77 -12.39 -6.32
CA GLU A 154 -8.35 -12.12 -7.63
C GLU A 154 -9.63 -11.26 -7.54
N VAL A 155 -10.56 -11.64 -6.67
CA VAL A 155 -11.82 -10.91 -6.50
C VAL A 155 -11.57 -9.50 -5.97
N MET A 156 -10.69 -9.35 -4.98
CA MET A 156 -10.38 -8.03 -4.41
C MET A 156 -9.61 -7.14 -5.40
N GLU A 157 -8.67 -7.70 -6.18
CA GLU A 157 -7.99 -6.99 -7.26
C GLU A 157 -9.00 -6.43 -8.27
N ALA A 158 -9.97 -7.25 -8.70
CA ALA A 158 -10.97 -6.84 -9.68
C ALA A 158 -11.88 -5.72 -9.15
N LEU A 159 -12.47 -5.89 -7.96
CA LEU A 159 -13.41 -4.93 -7.38
C LEU A 159 -12.75 -3.58 -7.09
N ILE A 160 -11.52 -3.60 -6.54
CA ILE A 160 -10.79 -2.36 -6.26
C ILE A 160 -10.34 -1.70 -7.57
N GLY A 161 -9.92 -2.48 -8.56
CA GLY A 161 -9.55 -1.96 -9.88
C GLY A 161 -10.72 -1.26 -10.57
N GLU A 162 -11.92 -1.83 -10.51
CA GLU A 162 -13.15 -1.22 -11.03
C GLU A 162 -13.48 0.10 -10.30
N GLU A 163 -13.41 0.10 -8.98
CA GLU A 163 -13.70 1.30 -8.18
C GLU A 163 -12.67 2.42 -8.41
N LEU A 164 -11.39 2.09 -8.57
CA LEU A 164 -10.35 3.06 -8.93
C LEU A 164 -10.55 3.60 -10.35
N GLY A 165 -10.97 2.74 -11.28
CA GLY A 165 -11.33 3.13 -12.65
C GLY A 165 -12.51 4.11 -12.69
N ARG A 166 -13.55 3.86 -11.86
CA ARG A 166 -14.71 4.76 -11.71
C ARG A 166 -14.34 6.16 -11.19
N ARG A 167 -13.16 6.29 -10.56
CA ARG A 167 -12.64 7.53 -9.96
C ARG A 167 -11.51 8.15 -10.78
N ASP A 168 -11.28 7.67 -12.01
CA ASP A 168 -10.21 8.13 -12.90
C ASP A 168 -8.80 8.07 -12.26
N VAL A 169 -8.58 7.11 -11.36
CA VAL A 169 -7.28 6.87 -10.73
C VAL A 169 -6.49 5.87 -11.57
N ALA A 170 -5.39 6.34 -12.16
CA ALA A 170 -4.48 5.47 -12.90
C ALA A 170 -3.84 4.40 -11.97
N LEU A 171 -3.89 3.15 -12.42
CA LEU A 171 -3.40 1.95 -11.73
C LEU A 171 -1.89 1.69 -11.94
N ALA A 172 -1.19 2.56 -12.65
CA ALA A 172 0.26 2.45 -12.82
C ALA A 172 0.96 3.32 -11.77
N LEU A 173 2.15 2.86 -11.34
CA LEU A 173 3.16 3.74 -10.76
C LEU A 173 4.05 4.30 -11.85
#